data_AF-A0A917FM63-F1
#
_entry.id   AF-A0A917FM63-F1
#
_cell.length_a   1.000
_cell.length_b   1.000
_cell.length_c   1.000
_cell.angle_alpha   90.00
_cell.angle_beta   90.00
_cell.angle_gamma   90.00
#
_symmetry.space_group_name_H-M   'P 1'
#
loop_
_entity.id
_entity.type
_entity.pdbx_description
1 polymer ?
#
loop_
_entity_poly.entity_id
_entity_poly.type
_entity_poly.pdbx_seq_one_letter_code
_entity_poly.pdbx_strand_id
1 'polypeptide(L)'
;MLKTALTAGLLLATLPASAALPPQYQNRRDLEVMLEFIQTHPRVEAGLNAIDLDTYTVRFGRDCIARFVRETSPKPTGWVGPADPLAFDSATCPVDYDE
;
A
#
# COMPACT_ATOMS: atom_id res chain seq x y z
N MET A 1 11.97 61.87 17.54
CA MET A 1 10.61 61.34 17.29
C MET A 1 10.75 60.05 16.49
N LEU A 2 10.68 58.92 17.17
CA LEU A 2 10.85 57.59 16.60
C LEU A 2 9.50 57.13 16.03
N LYS A 3 9.32 57.18 14.71
CA LYS A 3 8.13 56.65 14.04
C LYS A 3 8.28 55.15 13.93
N THR A 4 7.43 54.43 14.65
CA THR A 4 7.22 52.99 14.61
C THR A 4 7.06 52.50 13.17
N ALA A 5 8.13 51.89 12.65
CA ALA A 5 8.04 50.98 11.53
C ALA A 5 7.73 49.58 12.06
N LEU A 6 7.19 48.74 11.19
CA LEU A 6 7.08 47.28 11.32
C LEU A 6 5.80 46.73 12.00
N THR A 7 4.75 46.59 11.20
CA THR A 7 3.81 45.46 11.32
C THR A 7 3.21 45.17 9.95
N ALA A 8 4.05 44.66 9.04
CA ALA A 8 3.60 44.18 7.74
C ALA A 8 4.09 42.75 7.53
N GLY A 9 3.13 41.83 7.51
CA GLY A 9 3.19 40.62 6.68
C GLY A 9 4.01 39.46 7.22
N LEU A 10 3.45 38.71 8.17
CA LEU A 10 3.80 37.29 8.34
C LEU A 10 2.63 36.42 7.88
N LEU A 11 2.28 36.48 6.59
CA LEU A 11 1.53 35.38 5.97
C LEU A 11 2.53 34.25 5.73
N LEU A 12 2.70 33.39 6.73
CA LEU A 12 3.42 32.12 6.61
C LEU A 12 2.75 31.30 5.51
N ALA A 13 3.51 31.06 4.43
CA ALA A 13 3.14 30.16 3.37
C ALA A 13 2.85 28.77 3.95
N THR A 14 1.58 28.38 4.01
CA THR A 14 1.18 27.00 4.28
C THR A 14 1.47 26.19 3.02
N LEU A 15 2.73 25.77 2.86
CA LEU A 15 3.04 24.75 1.85
C LEU A 15 2.29 23.47 2.25
N PRO A 16 1.59 22.81 1.31
CA PRO A 16 0.94 21.56 1.61
C PRO A 16 2.02 20.55 1.99
N ALA A 17 2.08 20.21 3.28
CA ALA A 17 2.88 19.11 3.75
C ALA A 17 2.24 17.82 3.23
N SER A 18 2.71 17.34 2.07
CA SER A 18 2.44 15.98 1.64
C SER A 18 3.13 15.07 2.65
N ALA A 19 2.35 14.32 3.43
CA ALA A 19 2.88 13.37 4.38
C ALA A 19 2.74 11.96 3.80
N ALA A 20 3.82 11.18 3.89
CA ALA A 20 3.74 9.75 3.67
C ALA A 20 2.82 9.15 4.72
N LEU A 21 2.03 8.16 4.30
CA LEU A 21 1.21 7.41 5.24
C LEU A 21 2.14 6.65 6.21
N PRO A 22 1.92 6.75 7.54
CA PRO A 22 2.74 6.00 8.48
C PRO A 22 2.69 4.48 8.20
N PRO A 23 3.78 3.72 8.40
CA PRO A 23 3.90 2.34 7.97
C PRO A 23 2.76 1.42 8.43
N GLN A 24 2.27 1.59 9.66
CA GLN A 24 1.17 0.79 10.21
C GLN A 24 -0.13 0.94 9.44
N TYR A 25 -0.40 2.12 8.88
CA TYR A 25 -1.61 2.35 8.09
C TYR A 25 -1.44 1.86 6.65
N GLN A 26 -0.23 1.94 6.09
CA GLN A 26 0.06 1.35 4.79
C GLN A 26 -0.07 -0.18 4.85
N ASN A 27 0.63 -0.81 5.80
CA ASN A 27 0.60 -2.25 6.00
C ASN A 27 -0.81 -2.78 6.26
N ARG A 28 -1.66 -2.02 6.97
CA ARG A 28 -3.06 -2.40 7.15
C ARG A 28 -3.82 -2.45 5.82
N ARG A 29 -3.67 -1.43 4.97
CA ARG A 29 -4.32 -1.41 3.65
C ARG A 29 -3.81 -2.54 2.75
N ASP A 30 -2.53 -2.83 2.84
CA ASP A 30 -1.91 -3.91 2.07
C ASP A 30 -2.43 -5.28 2.51
N LEU A 31 -2.54 -5.48 3.82
CA LEU A 31 -3.12 -6.69 4.40
C LEU A 31 -4.59 -6.85 3.98
N GLU A 32 -5.39 -5.77 3.98
CA GLU A 32 -6.78 -5.79 3.52
C GLU A 32 -6.89 -6.32 2.08
N VAL A 33 -6.04 -5.84 1.16
CA VAL A 33 -6.00 -6.33 -0.23
C VAL A 33 -5.66 -7.83 -0.30
N MET A 34 -4.65 -8.26 0.45
CA MET A 34 -4.24 -9.67 0.45
C MET A 34 -5.32 -10.57 1.04
N LEU A 35 -6.04 -10.11 2.07
CA LEU A 35 -7.18 -10.82 2.65
C LEU A 35 -8.36 -10.92 1.69
N GLU A 36 -8.68 -9.85 0.95
CA GLU A 36 -9.72 -9.88 -0.08
C GLU A 36 -9.40 -10.89 -1.17
N PHE A 37 -8.15 -10.95 -1.63
CA PHE A 37 -7.71 -11.97 -2.57
C PHE A 37 -7.89 -13.38 -2.00
N ILE A 38 -7.52 -13.62 -0.74
CA ILE A 38 -7.69 -14.93 -0.11
C ILE A 38 -9.17 -15.33 -0.09
N GLN A 39 -10.06 -14.43 0.31
CA GLN A 39 -11.50 -14.70 0.44
C GLN A 39 -12.20 -14.93 -0.91
N THR A 40 -11.65 -14.38 -1.99
CA THR A 40 -12.23 -14.53 -3.34
C THR A 40 -11.76 -15.81 -4.05
N HIS A 41 -10.72 -16.48 -3.56
CA HIS A 41 -10.13 -17.66 -4.19
C HIS A 41 -10.17 -18.87 -3.22
N PRO A 42 -11.21 -19.73 -3.29
CA PRO A 42 -11.47 -20.77 -2.28
C PRO A 42 -10.33 -21.76 -2.05
N ARG A 43 -9.51 -22.03 -3.08
CA ARG A 43 -8.34 -22.91 -2.95
C ARG A 43 -7.20 -22.23 -2.18
N VAL A 44 -7.03 -20.91 -2.32
CA VAL A 44 -6.07 -20.13 -1.53
C VAL A 44 -6.54 -20.10 -0.08
N GLU A 45 -7.81 -19.80 0.19
CA GLU A 45 -8.38 -19.78 1.53
C GLU A 45 -8.23 -21.12 2.25
N ALA A 46 -8.67 -22.21 1.61
CA ALA A 46 -8.60 -23.55 2.20
C ALA A 46 -7.16 -24.01 2.47
N GLY A 47 -6.20 -23.50 1.70
CA GLY A 47 -4.79 -23.86 1.80
C GLY A 47 -3.93 -22.83 2.52
N LEU A 48 -4.48 -21.77 3.12
CA LEU A 48 -3.70 -20.64 3.61
C LEU A 48 -2.67 -21.07 4.68
N ASN A 49 -1.40 -20.74 4.43
CA ASN A 49 -0.31 -21.01 5.36
C ASN A 49 0.25 -19.73 5.99
N ALA A 50 0.49 -18.69 5.20
CA ALA A 50 1.10 -17.45 5.66
C ALA A 50 0.77 -16.28 4.75
N ILE A 51 0.76 -15.08 5.34
CA ILE A 51 0.71 -13.79 4.66
C ILE A 51 1.97 -13.03 5.06
N ASP A 52 2.75 -12.58 4.09
CA ASP A 52 3.99 -11.85 4.30
C ASP A 52 3.90 -10.46 3.65
N LEU A 53 3.94 -9.42 4.49
CA LEU A 53 3.84 -8.01 4.09
C LEU A 53 5.20 -7.40 3.70
N ASP A 54 6.32 -8.08 3.98
CA ASP A 54 7.64 -7.61 3.55
C ASP A 54 7.90 -8.05 2.11
N THR A 55 7.44 -9.24 1.74
CA THR A 55 7.58 -9.79 0.38
C THR A 55 6.31 -9.68 -0.48
N TYR A 56 5.20 -9.21 0.10
CA TYR A 56 3.88 -9.15 -0.52
C TYR A 56 3.46 -10.49 -1.11
N THR A 57 3.53 -11.55 -0.30
CA THR A 57 3.18 -12.91 -0.72
C THR A 57 2.16 -13.57 0.17
N VAL A 58 1.29 -14.36 -0.45
CA VAL A 58 0.42 -15.33 0.23
C VAL A 58 0.92 -16.73 -0.08
N ARG A 59 1.27 -17.48 0.96
CA ARG A 59 1.65 -18.88 0.85
C ARG A 59 0.43 -19.75 1.11
N PHE A 60 0.18 -20.70 0.22
CA PHE A 60 -0.95 -21.63 0.34
C PHE A 60 -0.60 -23.04 -0.17
N GLY A 61 -1.43 -24.03 0.17
CA GLY A 61 -1.20 -25.43 -0.19
C GLY A 61 0.11 -25.96 0.41
N ARG A 62 0.85 -26.80 -0.32
CA ARG A 62 2.18 -27.25 0.15
C ARG A 62 3.27 -26.23 -0.16
N ASP A 63 3.37 -25.83 -1.43
CA ASP A 63 4.47 -24.99 -1.93
C ASP A 63 3.98 -23.88 -2.87
N CYS A 64 2.71 -23.49 -2.79
CA CYS A 64 2.13 -22.48 -3.66
C CYS A 64 2.32 -21.07 -3.10
N ILE A 65 2.62 -20.12 -3.98
CA ILE A 65 2.87 -18.72 -3.64
C ILE A 65 2.09 -17.86 -4.62
N ALA A 66 1.20 -17.03 -4.10
CA ALA A 66 0.62 -15.89 -4.81
C ALA A 66 1.42 -14.63 -4.46
N ARG A 67 1.81 -13.87 -5.48
CA ARG A 67 2.63 -12.66 -5.36
C ARG A 67 1.79 -11.43 -5.71
N PHE A 68 2.08 -10.35 -4.99
CA PHE A 68 1.48 -9.05 -5.21
C PHE A 68 2.57 -8.03 -5.50
N VAL A 69 2.21 -7.03 -6.30
CA VAL A 69 3.09 -5.91 -6.64
C VAL A 69 2.36 -4.61 -6.44
N ARG A 70 3.11 -3.53 -6.27
CA ARG A 70 2.55 -2.18 -6.29
C ARG A 70 2.19 -1.80 -7.72
N GLU A 71 0.96 -1.37 -7.95
CA GLU A 71 0.63 -0.74 -9.23
C GLU A 71 1.47 0.54 -9.37
N THR A 72 2.26 0.68 -10.43
CA THR A 72 3.05 1.91 -10.59
C THR A 72 2.20 2.98 -11.24
N SER A 73 1.81 3.99 -10.47
CA SER A 73 1.14 5.18 -10.98
C SER A 73 2.15 6.30 -11.24
N PRO A 74 2.01 7.10 -12.31
CA PRO A 74 2.84 8.30 -12.50
C PRO A 74 2.58 9.29 -11.38
N LYS A 75 3.65 9.69 -10.67
CA LYS A 75 3.56 10.65 -9.55
C LYS A 75 4.31 11.93 -9.91
N PRO A 76 3.80 13.12 -9.52
CA PRO A 76 4.53 14.37 -9.68
C PRO A 76 5.90 14.31 -9.00
N THR A 77 6.88 15.03 -9.56
CA THR A 77 8.20 15.18 -8.93
C THR A 77 8.06 15.73 -7.50
N GLY A 78 8.66 15.06 -6.53
CA GLY A 78 8.56 15.43 -5.12
C GLY A 78 7.35 14.86 -4.38
N TRP A 79 6.58 13.96 -5.00
CA TRP A 79 5.51 13.25 -4.31
C TRP A 79 6.06 12.38 -3.18
N VAL A 80 5.48 12.56 -1.99
CA VAL A 80 5.79 11.78 -0.78
C VAL A 80 4.50 11.23 -0.13
N GLY A 81 3.40 11.14 -0.88
CA GLY A 81 2.15 10.57 -0.38
C GLY A 81 2.20 9.05 -0.24
N PRO A 82 1.05 8.40 0.01
CA PRO A 82 0.99 6.94 0.21
C PRO A 82 1.62 6.14 -0.94
N ALA A 83 2.08 4.94 -0.60
CA ALA A 83 2.44 3.97 -1.63
C ALA A 83 1.18 3.59 -2.43
N ASP A 84 1.38 3.21 -3.69
CA ASP A 84 0.29 2.71 -4.52
C ASP A 84 -0.31 1.44 -3.91
N PRO A 85 -1.57 1.09 -4.20
CA PRO A 85 -2.15 -0.18 -3.72
C PRO A 85 -1.37 -1.39 -4.24
N LEU A 86 -1.48 -2.50 -3.51
CA LEU A 86 -1.09 -3.80 -4.03
C LEU A 86 -2.11 -4.29 -5.06
N ALA A 87 -1.62 -5.03 -6.03
CA ALA A 87 -2.42 -5.80 -6.98
C ALA A 87 -1.84 -7.21 -7.11
N PHE A 88 -2.70 -8.19 -7.37
CA PHE A 88 -2.25 -9.54 -7.70
C PHE A 88 -1.42 -9.51 -8.98
N ASP A 89 -0.27 -10.17 -8.96
CA ASP A 89 0.65 -10.28 -10.10
C ASP A 89 0.65 -11.68 -10.69
N SER A 90 0.99 -12.67 -9.86
CA SER A 90 1.22 -14.03 -10.33
C SER A 90 1.07 -15.07 -9.22
N ALA A 91 0.84 -16.32 -9.60
CA ALA A 91 0.85 -17.45 -8.68
C ALA A 91 1.63 -18.64 -9.25
N THR A 92 2.28 -19.42 -8.39
CA THR A 92 3.01 -20.64 -8.79
C THR A 92 2.09 -21.86 -8.98
N CYS A 93 0.83 -21.74 -8.58
CA CYS A 93 -0.21 -22.75 -8.70
C CYS A 93 -1.54 -22.07 -9.09
N PRO A 94 -2.54 -22.82 -9.58
CA PRO A 94 -3.88 -22.26 -9.73
C PRO A 94 -4.42 -21.80 -8.38
N VAL A 95 -5.08 -20.65 -8.40
CA VAL A 95 -5.64 -19.97 -7.23
C VAL A 95 -7.06 -20.45 -6.92
N ASP A 96 -7.72 -21.06 -7.92
CA ASP A 96 -9.01 -21.71 -7.80
C ASP A 96 -8.90 -23.22 -8.03
N TYR A 97 -10.00 -23.93 -7.75
CA TYR A 97 -10.18 -25.30 -8.20
C TYR A 97 -10.57 -25.27 -9.67
N ASP A 98 -10.01 -26.18 -10.47
CA ASP A 98 -10.48 -26.39 -11.84
C ASP A 98 -11.90 -26.95 -11.75
N GLU A 99 -12.90 -26.21 -12.28
CA GLU A 99 -14.30 -26.66 -12.36
C GLU A 99 -14.47 -27.83 -13.34
#